data_AF-A0A0D0BTN9-F1
#
_entry.id   AF-A0A0D0BTN9-F1
#
_cell.length_a   1.000
_cell.length_b   1.000
_cell.length_c   1.000
_cell.angle_alpha   90.00
_cell.angle_beta   90.00
_cell.angle_gamma   90.00
#
_symmetry.space_group_name_H-M   'P 1'
#
loop_
_entity.id
_entity.type
_entity.pdbx_description
1 polymer ?
#
loop_
_entity_poly.entity_id
_entity_poly.type
_entity_poly.pdbx_seq_one_letter_code
_entity_poly.pdbx_strand_id
1 'polypeptide(L)'
;HQPHTGVGTLQQIVELCNKTNPWNIVEFQKLAKAVILLWVHQLFWRDWKFADPAYFLNGEVLHTCHNFSFDHPLKCCKEVAGNHLLNTHYQNQHKCIGVWHFLLGTLVPHICVCHFSMIDFIYKAQNPSFMDLSLVSMVYSLQDFHATKEAILEVEA
;
A
#
# COMPACT_ATOMS: atom_id res chain seq x y z
N HIS A 1 -0.08 15.40 -22.76
CA HIS A 1 0.74 14.26 -22.34
C HIS A 1 0.26 13.00 -23.05
N GLN A 2 1.17 12.11 -23.45
CA GLN A 2 0.74 10.80 -23.95
C GLN A 2 0.10 9.99 -22.81
N PRO A 3 -0.87 9.11 -23.10
CA PRO A 3 -1.46 8.23 -22.09
C PRO A 3 -0.38 7.34 -21.46
N HIS A 4 -0.26 7.38 -20.13
CA HIS A 4 0.62 6.49 -19.38
C HIS A 4 -0.01 5.10 -19.32
N THR A 5 0.06 4.35 -20.42
CA THR A 5 -0.38 2.95 -20.44
C THR A 5 0.68 2.05 -19.83
N GLY A 6 0.26 0.97 -19.19
CA GLY A 6 1.19 0.00 -18.61
C GLY A 6 2.16 -0.58 -19.65
N VAL A 7 1.69 -0.80 -20.88
CA VAL A 7 2.54 -1.23 -22.01
C VAL A 7 3.60 -0.18 -22.35
N GLY A 8 3.23 1.10 -22.42
CA GLY A 8 4.17 2.19 -22.68
C GLY A 8 5.23 2.32 -21.58
N THR A 9 4.82 2.17 -20.32
CA THR A 9 5.74 2.15 -19.17
C THR A 9 6.74 0.99 -19.25
N LEU A 10 6.28 -0.22 -19.60
CA LEU A 10 7.17 -1.38 -19.75
C LEU A 10 8.17 -1.20 -20.90
N GLN A 11 7.74 -0.63 -22.02
CA GLN A 11 8.64 -0.32 -23.15
C GLN A 11 9.74 0.67 -22.75
N GLN A 12 9.39 1.74 -22.04
CA GLN A 12 10.36 2.71 -21.55
C GLN A 12 11.37 2.10 -20.59
N ILE A 13 10.93 1.17 -19.73
CA ILE A 13 11.83 0.44 -18.82
C ILE A 13 12.80 -0.44 -19.62
N VAL A 14 12.31 -1.19 -20.62
CA VAL A 14 13.17 -2.03 -21.48
C VAL A 14 14.22 -1.19 -22.20
N GLU A 15 13.84 -0.04 -22.75
CA GLU A 15 14.79 0.90 -23.36
C GLU A 15 15.84 1.43 -22.36
N LEU A 16 15.43 1.69 -21.12
CA LEU A 16 16.34 2.12 -20.06
C LEU A 16 17.34 1.02 -19.69
N CYS A 17 16.86 -0.22 -19.54
CA CYS A 17 17.68 -1.39 -19.26
C CYS A 17 18.69 -1.69 -20.37
N ASN A 18 18.36 -1.37 -21.63
CA ASN A 18 19.29 -1.49 -22.75
C ASN A 18 20.40 -0.41 -22.72
N LYS A 19 20.13 0.78 -22.16
CA LYS A 19 21.08 1.89 -22.08
C LYS A 19 22.02 1.77 -20.88
N THR A 20 21.50 1.30 -19.74
CA THR A 20 22.23 1.28 -18.47
C THR A 20 21.83 0.05 -17.66
N ASN A 21 22.82 -0.56 -17.01
CA ASN A 21 22.59 -1.68 -16.12
C ASN A 21 21.71 -1.24 -14.92
N PRO A 22 20.55 -1.89 -14.67
CA PRO A 22 19.68 -1.59 -13.53
C PRO A 22 20.36 -1.67 -12.16
N TRP A 23 21.44 -2.45 -12.04
CA TRP A 23 22.22 -2.58 -10.81
C TRP A 23 23.14 -1.37 -10.56
N ASN A 24 23.36 -0.50 -11.56
CA ASN A 24 23.98 0.80 -11.35
C ASN A 24 22.93 1.83 -10.89
N ILE A 25 22.53 1.71 -9.62
CA ILE A 25 21.41 2.45 -9.02
C ILE A 25 21.47 3.96 -9.26
N VAL A 26 22.65 4.57 -9.12
CA VAL A 26 22.80 6.03 -9.21
C VAL A 26 22.54 6.53 -10.64
N GLU A 27 23.11 5.84 -11.62
CA GLU A 27 22.97 6.19 -13.03
C GLU A 27 21.57 5.85 -13.55
N PHE A 28 21.06 4.66 -13.18
CA PHE A 28 19.73 4.21 -13.55
C PHE A 28 18.64 5.14 -12.99
N GLN A 29 18.76 5.57 -11.73
CA GLN A 29 17.82 6.52 -11.13
C GLN A 29 17.83 7.87 -11.85
N LYS A 30 19.00 8.35 -12.28
CA LYS A 30 19.12 9.62 -13.02
C LYS A 30 18.39 9.54 -14.36
N LEU A 31 18.57 8.44 -15.09
CA LEU A 31 17.93 8.22 -16.39
C LEU A 31 16.42 7.95 -16.25
N ALA A 32 15.99 7.18 -15.24
CA ALA A 32 14.58 6.91 -14.97
C ALA A 32 13.81 8.19 -14.63
N LYS A 33 14.40 9.07 -13.80
CA LYS A 33 13.80 10.37 -13.49
C LYS A 33 13.62 11.26 -14.72
N ALA A 34 14.54 11.21 -15.67
CA ALA A 34 14.43 11.98 -16.91
C ALA A 34 13.22 11.59 -17.76
N VAL A 35 12.75 10.34 -17.65
CA VAL A 35 11.55 9.82 -18.32
C VAL A 35 10.33 9.75 -17.39
N ILE A 36 10.37 10.39 -16.22
CA ILE A 36 9.29 10.42 -15.23
C ILE A 36 8.90 9.00 -14.74
N LEU A 37 9.89 8.10 -14.68
CA LEU A 37 9.72 6.78 -14.10
C LEU A 37 10.32 6.71 -12.70
N LEU A 38 9.72 5.86 -11.87
CA LEU A 38 10.38 5.38 -10.67
C LEU A 38 11.60 4.54 -11.10
N TRP A 39 12.64 4.55 -10.28
CA TRP A 39 13.86 3.72 -10.40
C TRP A 39 13.64 2.20 -10.36
N VAL A 40 12.39 1.72 -10.40
CA VAL A 40 12.03 0.31 -10.32
C VAL A 40 11.97 -0.27 -11.74
N HIS A 41 12.85 -1.22 -12.04
CA HIS A 41 12.92 -1.89 -13.34
C HIS A 41 12.03 -3.14 -13.45
N GLN A 42 11.60 -3.71 -12.31
CA GLN A 42 10.72 -4.87 -12.24
C GLN A 42 9.42 -4.46 -11.55
N LEU A 43 8.42 -4.08 -12.33
CA LEU A 43 7.12 -3.70 -11.79
C LEU A 43 6.37 -4.95 -11.33
N PHE A 44 5.72 -4.88 -10.16
CA PHE A 44 5.03 -6.02 -9.55
C PHE A 44 3.81 -6.49 -10.35
N TRP A 45 3.14 -5.57 -11.05
CA TRP A 45 1.92 -5.83 -11.83
C TRP A 45 2.20 -6.30 -13.27
N ARG A 46 3.47 -6.34 -13.70
CA ARG A 46 3.81 -6.60 -15.12
C ARG A 46 3.31 -7.97 -15.62
N ASP A 47 3.24 -8.95 -14.73
CA ASP A 47 2.89 -10.35 -15.05
C ASP A 47 1.40 -10.63 -14.79
N TRP A 48 0.63 -9.63 -14.34
CA TRP A 48 -0.77 -9.79 -13.97
C TRP A 48 -1.68 -9.49 -15.16
N LYS A 49 -2.49 -10.47 -15.57
CA LYS A 49 -3.46 -10.32 -16.65
C LYS A 49 -4.50 -9.26 -16.29
N PHE A 50 -4.65 -8.22 -17.13
CA PHE A 50 -5.55 -7.07 -16.94
C PHE A 50 -5.18 -6.06 -15.84
N ALA A 51 -4.00 -6.16 -15.23
CA ALA A 51 -3.56 -5.24 -14.19
C ALA A 51 -2.75 -4.07 -14.76
N ASP A 52 -3.34 -3.29 -15.65
CA ASP A 52 -2.74 -2.01 -16.05
C ASP A 52 -3.17 -0.92 -15.04
N PRO A 53 -2.22 -0.34 -14.26
CA PRO A 53 -2.52 0.67 -13.25
C PRO A 53 -3.35 1.83 -13.78
N ALA A 54 -3.19 2.19 -15.05
CA ALA A 54 -3.93 3.28 -15.66
C ALA A 54 -5.45 3.00 -15.75
N TYR A 55 -5.84 1.73 -15.73
CA TYR A 55 -7.24 1.31 -15.82
C TYR A 55 -7.86 1.02 -14.46
N PHE A 56 -7.13 0.38 -13.53
CA PHE A 56 -7.71 0.01 -12.22
C PHE A 56 -7.44 1.03 -11.11
N LEU A 57 -6.41 1.89 -11.24
CA LEU A 57 -6.17 3.04 -10.35
C LEU A 57 -6.67 4.33 -11.01
N ASN A 58 -7.93 4.35 -11.44
CA ASN A 58 -8.54 5.60 -11.90
C ASN A 58 -8.48 6.65 -10.76
N GLY A 59 -8.31 7.91 -11.13
CA GLY A 59 -8.25 9.03 -10.19
C GLY A 59 -9.45 9.07 -9.24
N GLU A 60 -10.64 8.66 -9.69
CA GLU A 60 -11.81 8.52 -8.83
C GLU A 60 -11.65 7.41 -7.77
N VAL A 61 -11.15 6.24 -8.15
CA VAL A 61 -10.93 5.13 -7.21
C VAL A 61 -9.89 5.54 -6.16
N LEU A 62 -8.79 6.13 -6.60
CA LEU A 62 -7.76 6.67 -5.70
C LEU A 62 -8.31 7.76 -4.79
N HIS A 63 -9.08 8.71 -5.34
CA HIS A 63 -9.66 9.81 -4.58
C HIS A 63 -10.67 9.30 -3.54
N THR A 64 -11.56 8.38 -3.92
CA THR A 64 -12.54 7.78 -3.02
C THR A 64 -11.87 6.95 -1.94
N CYS A 65 -10.89 6.10 -2.27
CA CYS A 65 -10.15 5.33 -1.27
C CYS A 65 -9.37 6.23 -0.31
N HIS A 66 -8.78 7.31 -0.82
CA HIS A 66 -8.06 8.29 -0.01
C HIS A 66 -9.03 9.03 0.93
N ASN A 67 -10.08 9.67 0.40
CA ASN A 67 -11.06 10.37 1.22
C ASN A 67 -11.71 9.43 2.25
N PHE A 68 -12.16 8.24 1.83
CA PHE A 68 -12.72 7.25 2.73
C PHE A 68 -11.77 6.96 3.89
N SER A 69 -10.47 6.76 3.62
CA SER A 69 -9.48 6.44 4.65
C SER A 69 -9.20 7.60 5.61
N PHE A 70 -9.17 8.84 5.13
CA PHE A 70 -8.84 10.01 5.94
C PHE A 70 -10.06 10.59 6.69
N ASP A 71 -11.24 10.58 6.07
CA ASP A 71 -12.42 11.24 6.60
C ASP A 71 -13.17 10.39 7.64
N HIS A 72 -13.06 9.06 7.56
CA HIS A 72 -13.87 8.18 8.40
C HIS A 72 -13.06 7.32 9.38
N PRO A 73 -12.28 6.30 8.97
CA PRO A 73 -11.59 5.45 9.91
C PRO A 73 -10.42 6.18 10.58
N LEU A 74 -9.62 6.98 9.87
CA LEU A 74 -8.53 7.73 10.51
C LEU A 74 -9.04 8.79 11.49
N LYS A 75 -10.13 9.48 11.14
CA LYS A 75 -10.77 10.46 12.02
C LYS A 75 -11.32 9.80 13.28
N CYS A 76 -12.04 8.68 13.13
CA CYS A 76 -12.52 7.89 14.25
C CYS A 76 -11.35 7.39 15.12
N CYS A 77 -10.28 6.86 14.51
CA CYS A 77 -9.08 6.44 15.23
C CYS A 77 -8.45 7.59 16.05
N LYS A 78 -8.45 8.82 15.53
CA LYS A 78 -7.94 10.00 16.25
C LYS A 78 -8.78 10.37 17.46
N GLU A 79 -10.10 10.35 17.29
CA GLU A 79 -11.06 10.65 18.37
C GLU A 79 -11.01 9.58 19.47
N VAL A 80 -10.78 8.34 19.07
CA VAL A 80 -10.92 7.16 19.92
C VAL A 80 -9.59 6.77 20.61
N ALA A 81 -8.48 6.71 19.88
CA ALA A 81 -7.17 6.31 20.43
C ALA A 81 -6.29 7.53 20.82
N GLY A 82 -6.63 8.73 20.35
CA GLY A 82 -5.83 9.92 20.54
C GLY A 82 -4.60 9.99 19.62
N ASN A 83 -4.17 11.21 19.32
CA ASN A 83 -3.12 11.48 18.33
C ASN A 83 -1.75 10.85 18.66
N HIS A 84 -1.45 10.61 19.94
CA HIS A 84 -0.14 10.09 20.36
C HIS A 84 0.05 8.62 19.97
N LEU A 85 -0.97 7.76 20.16
CA LEU A 85 -0.91 6.35 19.75
C LEU A 85 -0.79 6.21 18.22
N LEU A 86 -1.55 7.02 17.48
CA LEU A 86 -1.44 7.09 16.02
C LEU A 86 -0.06 7.56 15.57
N ASN A 87 0.46 8.63 16.15
CA ASN A 87 1.79 9.13 15.81
C ASN A 87 2.87 8.10 16.14
N THR A 88 2.82 7.43 17.30
CA THR A 88 3.75 6.34 17.62
C THR A 88 3.68 5.21 16.60
N HIS A 89 2.48 4.82 16.17
CA HIS A 89 2.31 3.83 15.11
C HIS A 89 2.93 4.30 13.78
N TYR A 90 2.60 5.50 13.31
CA TYR A 90 3.16 6.05 12.07
C TYR A 90 4.69 6.27 12.13
N GLN A 91 5.25 6.59 13.30
CA GLN A 91 6.70 6.76 13.49
C GLN A 91 7.42 5.40 13.56
N ASN A 92 6.77 4.38 14.13
CA ASN A 92 7.30 3.00 14.19
C ASN A 92 7.10 2.23 12.88
N GLN A 93 6.22 2.71 11.99
CA GLN A 93 6.16 2.27 10.61
C GLN A 93 7.43 2.71 9.87
N HIS A 94 8.33 1.76 9.66
CA HIS A 94 9.53 1.96 8.85
C HIS A 94 9.18 2.43 7.43
N LYS A 95 9.97 3.37 6.88
CA LYS A 95 9.81 3.93 5.52
C LYS A 95 9.79 2.92 4.37
N CYS A 96 10.18 1.67 4.58
CA CYS A 96 10.20 0.65 3.53
C CYS A 96 9.70 -0.75 3.92
N ILE A 97 9.72 -1.21 5.17
CA ILE A 97 9.18 -2.52 5.59
C ILE A 97 8.89 -2.49 7.09
N GLY A 98 7.66 -2.82 7.52
CA GLY A 98 7.38 -3.10 8.92
C GLY A 98 5.95 -3.62 9.11
N VAL A 99 5.82 -4.88 9.52
CA VAL A 99 4.56 -5.50 9.95
C VAL A 99 4.43 -5.29 11.45
N TRP A 100 3.28 -4.79 11.93
CA TRP A 100 3.00 -4.71 13.37
C TRP A 100 1.59 -5.24 13.69
N HIS A 101 1.52 -6.41 14.32
CA HIS A 101 0.30 -6.85 14.98
C HIS A 101 0.15 -6.10 16.31
N PHE A 102 -0.96 -5.38 16.48
CA PHE A 102 -1.34 -4.78 17.75
C PHE A 102 -1.94 -5.87 18.66
N LEU A 103 -1.11 -6.45 19.53
CA LEU A 103 -1.53 -7.46 20.50
C LEU A 103 -1.41 -6.85 21.90
N LEU A 104 -2.40 -6.03 22.29
CA LEU A 104 -2.94 -5.84 23.66
C LEU A 104 -3.69 -4.50 23.80
N GLY A 105 -4.90 -4.55 24.39
CA GLY A 105 -5.42 -3.43 25.20
C GLY A 105 -6.82 -2.90 24.85
N THR A 106 -7.84 -3.44 25.53
CA THR A 106 -9.17 -2.87 25.89
C THR A 106 -10.08 -2.28 24.82
N LEU A 107 -11.19 -3.03 24.54
CA LEU A 107 -12.56 -2.79 24.00
C LEU A 107 -12.97 -1.54 23.17
N VAL A 108 -12.13 -0.54 23.06
CA VAL A 108 -12.14 0.59 22.14
C VAL A 108 -11.45 0.32 20.74
N PRO A 109 -10.91 -0.89 20.39
CA PRO A 109 -9.91 -1.04 19.31
C PRO A 109 -10.45 -1.56 17.97
N HIS A 110 -11.73 -1.92 17.80
CA HIS A 110 -12.16 -2.66 16.59
C HIS A 110 -12.02 -1.86 15.29
N ILE A 111 -12.37 -0.57 15.27
CA ILE A 111 -12.20 0.29 14.09
C ILE A 111 -10.72 0.52 13.79
N CYS A 112 -9.90 0.75 14.83
CA CYS A 112 -8.46 0.89 14.70
C CYS A 112 -7.82 -0.40 14.17
N VAL A 113 -8.17 -1.56 14.73
CA VAL A 113 -7.71 -2.88 14.30
C VAL A 113 -8.14 -3.14 12.86
N CYS A 114 -9.39 -2.83 12.50
CA CYS A 114 -9.89 -2.96 11.14
C CYS A 114 -9.09 -2.10 10.14
N HIS A 115 -8.88 -0.82 10.47
CA HIS A 115 -8.13 0.10 9.63
C HIS A 115 -6.65 -0.31 9.48
N PHE A 116 -5.97 -0.58 10.61
CA PHE A 116 -4.57 -0.97 10.59
C PHE A 116 -4.34 -2.34 9.98
N SER A 117 -5.24 -3.31 10.19
CA SER A 117 -5.14 -4.63 9.56
C SER A 117 -5.30 -4.57 8.05
N MET A 118 -6.19 -3.71 7.53
CA MET A 118 -6.34 -3.47 6.09
C MET A 118 -5.10 -2.76 5.52
N ILE A 119 -4.58 -1.74 6.21
CA ILE A 119 -3.33 -1.06 5.82
C ILE A 119 -2.17 -2.07 5.78
N ASP A 120 -1.99 -2.86 6.84
CA ASP A 120 -0.96 -3.88 6.94
C ASP A 120 -1.08 -4.91 5.82
N PHE A 121 -2.29 -5.36 5.49
CA PHE A 121 -2.53 -6.26 4.37
C PHE A 121 -2.11 -5.64 3.03
N ILE A 122 -2.56 -4.41 2.74
CA ILE A 122 -2.22 -3.70 1.50
C ILE A 122 -0.70 -3.52 1.37
N TYR A 123 -0.02 -3.12 2.45
CA TYR A 123 1.43 -2.98 2.46
C TYR A 123 2.16 -4.32 2.27
N LYS A 124 1.72 -5.40 2.94
CA LYS A 124 2.32 -6.73 2.77
C LYS A 124 2.11 -7.29 1.35
N ALA A 125 0.94 -7.06 0.76
CA ALA A 125 0.60 -7.49 -0.60
C ALA A 125 1.45 -6.81 -1.68
N GLN A 126 2.10 -5.68 -1.37
CA GLN A 126 3.01 -4.97 -2.27
C GLN A 126 4.44 -5.54 -2.28
N ASN A 127 4.75 -6.54 -1.43
CA ASN A 127 6.08 -7.13 -1.38
C ASN A 127 6.39 -7.89 -2.70
N PRO A 128 7.55 -7.64 -3.34
CA PRO A 128 7.92 -8.33 -4.59
C PRO A 128 8.12 -9.84 -4.44
N SER A 129 8.30 -10.36 -3.23
CA SER A 129 8.40 -11.81 -2.97
C SER A 129 7.63 -12.22 -1.72
N PHE A 130 6.99 -13.39 -1.79
CA PHE A 130 6.22 -13.96 -0.69
C PHE A 130 6.94 -15.21 -0.16
N MET A 131 7.18 -15.22 1.14
CA MET A 131 7.57 -16.40 1.92
C MET A 131 6.35 -16.95 2.66
N ASP A 132 6.36 -18.22 3.07
CA ASP A 132 5.25 -18.82 3.82
C ASP A 132 4.86 -18.01 5.06
N LEU A 133 5.84 -17.48 5.79
CA LEU A 133 5.61 -16.59 6.95
C LEU A 133 4.93 -15.27 6.57
N SER A 134 5.22 -14.72 5.38
CA SER A 134 4.59 -13.50 4.89
C SER A 134 3.13 -13.74 4.47
N LEU A 135 2.84 -14.89 3.88
CA LEU A 135 1.47 -15.30 3.53
C LEU A 135 0.63 -15.54 4.78
N VAL A 136 1.20 -16.24 5.77
CA VAL A 136 0.57 -16.43 7.09
C VAL A 136 0.25 -15.08 7.74
N SER A 137 1.18 -14.13 7.71
CA SER A 137 0.94 -12.78 8.24
C SER A 137 -0.12 -11.99 7.47
N MET A 138 -0.25 -12.18 6.15
CA MET A 138 -1.33 -11.59 5.36
C MET A 138 -2.68 -12.20 5.71
N VAL A 139 -2.74 -13.52 5.93
CA VAL A 139 -3.96 -14.21 6.38
C VAL A 139 -4.40 -13.70 7.74
N TYR A 140 -3.48 -13.51 8.68
CA TYR A 140 -3.80 -12.94 9.98
C TYR A 140 -4.33 -11.50 9.88
N SER A 141 -3.74 -10.65 9.04
CA SER A 141 -4.28 -9.31 8.80
C SER A 141 -5.70 -9.33 8.21
N LEU A 142 -5.99 -10.25 7.28
CA LEU A 142 -7.35 -10.40 6.75
C LEU A 142 -8.32 -10.94 7.80
N GLN A 143 -7.89 -11.88 8.66
CA GLN A 143 -8.71 -12.39 9.76
C GLN A 143 -9.05 -11.30 10.76
N ASP A 144 -8.06 -10.49 11.16
CA ASP A 144 -8.27 -9.35 12.06
C ASP A 144 -9.23 -8.32 11.44
N PHE A 145 -9.11 -8.04 10.14
CA PHE A 145 -10.05 -7.19 9.41
C PHE A 145 -11.48 -7.76 9.43
N HIS A 146 -11.65 -9.03 9.05
CA HIS A 146 -12.97 -9.67 8.99
C HIS A 146 -13.64 -9.78 10.36
N ALA A 147 -12.87 -9.97 11.43
CA ALA A 147 -13.37 -10.00 12.80
C ALA A 147 -13.84 -8.62 13.30
N THR A 148 -13.42 -7.53 12.65
CA THR A 148 -13.62 -6.16 13.16
C THR A 148 -14.35 -5.22 12.19
N LYS A 149 -14.58 -5.62 10.94
CA LYS A 149 -15.26 -4.80 9.90
C LYS A 149 -16.66 -4.35 10.27
N GLU A 150 -17.40 -5.14 11.05
CA GLU A 150 -18.77 -4.80 11.46
C GLU A 150 -18.81 -3.54 12.32
N ALA A 151 -17.75 -3.27 13.10
CA ALA A 151 -17.64 -2.05 13.90
C ALA A 151 -17.53 -0.77 13.05
N ILE A 152 -17.13 -0.87 11.77
CA ILE A 152 -17.17 0.28 10.84
C ILE A 152 -18.61 0.51 10.36
N LEU A 153 -19.31 -0.57 9.99
CA LEU A 153 -20.68 -0.50 9.48
C LEU A 153 -21.67 -0.01 10.55
N GLU A 154 -21.43 -0.32 11.82
CA GLU A 154 -22.28 0.13 12.94
C GLU A 154 -22.11 1.62 13.28
N VAL A 155 -20.99 2.25 12.91
CA VAL A 155 -20.78 3.70 13.12
C VAL A 155 -21.39 4.55 12.01
N GLU A 156 -21.66 3.94 10.84
CA GLU A 156 -22.31 4.59 9.70
C GLU A 156 -23.85 4.57 9.77
N ALA A 157 -24.45 3.88 10.76
CA ALA A 157 -25.90 3.74 10.97
C ALA A 157 -26.48 4.77 11.95
#